data_AF-A0A9D6VXC1-F1
#
_entry.id   AF-A0A9D6VXC1-F1
#
_cell.length_a   1.000
_cell.length_b   1.000
_cell.length_c   1.000
_cell.angle_alpha   90.00
_cell.angle_beta   90.00
_cell.angle_gamma   90.00
#
_symmetry.space_group_name_H-M   'P 1'
#
loop_
_entity.id
_entity.type
_entity.pdbx_description
1 polymer ?
#
loop_
_entity_poly.entity_id
_entity_poly.type
_entity_poly.pdbx_seq_one_letter_code
_entity_poly.pdbx_strand_id
1 'polypeptide(L)'
;MKMTPSALVGGTLAVLFAIIGVVVILPVVSDPDLPSAQARPRTTQELEGRAIYIREGCQYCHSQYVRRVDWGPTAERLAQAGDYHYDEPQLFGSERTGPDLSQAGGQHPDDWHVAHFVNPRFTRPESIMPPFDFLTDRELANLVRYVQSLGLRDADARMARQAEWHAQALAAYRAGPDANVAWLHKNVPAGWVTVPNPYPADESSLARGAHVYQTFCLGCHGPVGDGQGPAAPNLDPPPLNFTTLRRAGVSGGVLYYQIMNGITGTSMPYFKHELESEKIWDVGNYLLVYFLSGRESGTDGQAIDAAFEGPPVPTWNPREPAPGSALLPSTSHQPRPEPARPEQSRGVEGLPATSPPPGGAP
;
A
#
# COMPACT_ATOMS: atom_id res chain seq x y z
N MET A 1 63.48 -25.21 -5.81
CA MET A 1 62.83 -26.28 -5.01
C MET A 1 61.71 -26.88 -5.85
N LYS A 2 61.68 -28.20 -6.05
CA LYS A 2 60.56 -28.85 -6.76
C LYS A 2 59.39 -28.93 -5.78
N MET A 3 58.28 -28.24 -6.07
CA MET A 3 57.07 -28.35 -5.25
C MET A 3 56.50 -29.77 -5.39
N THR A 4 56.38 -30.49 -4.28
CA THR A 4 55.70 -31.79 -4.27
C THR A 4 54.18 -31.56 -4.27
N PRO A 5 53.38 -32.47 -4.85
CA PRO A 5 51.91 -32.37 -4.78
C PRO A 5 51.38 -32.19 -3.35
N SER A 6 51.99 -32.87 -2.37
CA SER A 6 51.64 -32.74 -0.96
C SER A 6 51.90 -31.33 -0.39
N ALA A 7 53.01 -30.70 -0.79
CA ALA A 7 53.31 -29.32 -0.37
C ALA A 7 52.32 -28.32 -0.97
N LEU A 8 51.90 -28.54 -2.22
CA LEU A 8 50.88 -27.72 -2.88
C LEU A 8 49.52 -27.82 -2.17
N VAL A 9 49.05 -29.05 -1.91
CA VAL A 9 47.77 -29.28 -1.22
C VAL A 9 47.81 -28.73 0.21
N GLY A 10 48.86 -29.04 0.97
CA GLY A 10 49.01 -28.56 2.34
C GLY A 10 49.09 -27.04 2.44
N GLY A 11 49.87 -26.40 1.57
CA GLY A 11 49.95 -24.94 1.49
C GLY A 11 48.62 -24.29 1.11
N THR A 12 47.91 -24.87 0.14
CA THR A 12 46.60 -24.35 -0.32
C THR A 12 45.55 -24.42 0.79
N LEU A 13 45.48 -25.56 1.49
CA LEU A 13 44.57 -25.72 2.62
C LEU A 13 44.93 -24.78 3.77
N ALA A 14 46.22 -24.63 4.09
CA ALA A 14 46.66 -23.71 5.14
C ALA A 14 46.26 -22.25 4.84
N VAL A 15 46.43 -21.81 3.59
CA VAL A 15 45.99 -20.48 3.15
C VAL A 15 44.47 -20.36 3.21
N LEU A 16 43.71 -21.36 2.74
CA LEU A 16 42.25 -21.36 2.81
C LEU A 16 41.76 -21.25 4.27
N PHE A 17 42.30 -22.04 5.18
CA PHE A 17 41.92 -21.99 6.60
C PHE A 17 42.33 -20.68 7.28
N ALA A 18 43.48 -20.11 6.91
CA ALA A 18 43.87 -18.78 7.39
C ALA A 18 42.89 -17.70 6.93
N ILE A 19 42.47 -17.73 5.65
CA ILE A 19 41.47 -16.80 5.11
C ILE A 19 40.13 -16.99 5.82
N ILE A 20 39.64 -18.23 6.00
CA ILE A 20 38.41 -18.51 6.76
C ILE A 20 38.53 -18.00 8.20
N GLY A 21 39.68 -18.24 8.84
CA GLY A 21 39.96 -17.78 10.20
C GLY A 21 39.85 -16.26 10.35
N VAL A 22 40.44 -15.51 9.41
CA VAL A 22 40.48 -14.04 9.47
C VAL A 22 39.20 -13.39 8.95
N VAL A 23 38.59 -13.92 7.89
CA VAL A 23 37.44 -13.29 7.20
C VAL A 23 36.09 -13.73 7.77
N VAL A 24 35.99 -14.93 8.34
CA VAL A 24 34.72 -15.49 8.82
C VAL A 24 34.75 -15.66 10.33
N ILE A 25 35.69 -16.46 10.85
CA ILE A 25 35.68 -16.85 12.26
C ILE A 25 35.95 -15.64 13.15
N LEU A 26 37.01 -14.86 12.86
CA LEU A 26 37.39 -13.72 13.68
C LEU A 26 36.27 -12.68 13.79
N PRO A 27 35.61 -12.20 12.70
CA PRO A 27 34.47 -11.31 12.81
C PRO A 27 33.34 -11.89 13.66
N VAL A 28 32.91 -13.12 13.40
CA VAL A 28 31.80 -13.76 14.14
C VAL A 28 32.05 -13.86 15.64
N VAL A 29 33.29 -14.16 16.06
CA VAL A 29 33.62 -14.27 17.50
C VAL A 29 33.96 -12.92 18.15
N SER A 30 34.31 -11.92 17.34
CA SER A 30 34.71 -10.58 17.83
C SER A 30 33.56 -9.58 17.85
N ASP A 31 32.52 -9.80 17.04
CA ASP A 31 31.33 -8.95 16.98
C ASP A 31 30.42 -9.30 18.17
N PRO A 32 30.18 -8.35 19.10
CA PRO A 32 29.27 -8.61 20.20
C PRO A 32 27.85 -8.75 19.66
N ASP A 33 27.27 -9.95 19.77
CA ASP A 33 25.87 -10.22 19.43
C ASP A 33 24.94 -9.47 20.40
N LEU A 34 24.63 -8.22 20.06
CA LEU A 34 23.81 -7.32 20.85
C LEU A 34 22.45 -7.12 20.19
N PRO A 35 21.36 -7.14 20.97
CA PRO A 35 20.03 -6.86 20.44
C PRO A 35 19.92 -5.42 19.93
N SER A 36 19.15 -5.22 18.86
CA SER A 36 18.80 -3.88 18.41
C SER A 36 17.84 -3.19 19.39
N ALA A 37 17.63 -1.89 19.23
CA ALA A 37 16.66 -1.15 20.04
C ALA A 37 15.23 -1.72 19.95
N GLN A 38 14.90 -2.35 18.81
CA GLN A 38 13.58 -2.94 18.57
C GLN A 38 13.50 -4.41 18.97
N ALA A 39 14.63 -5.09 19.11
CA ALA A 39 14.64 -6.49 19.46
C ALA A 39 14.01 -6.76 20.83
N ARG A 40 13.23 -7.83 20.87
CA ARG A 40 12.66 -8.39 22.09
C ARG A 40 12.54 -9.91 21.97
N PRO A 41 12.57 -10.65 23.10
CA PRO A 41 12.28 -12.07 23.10
C PRO A 41 10.88 -12.35 22.52
N ARG A 42 10.74 -13.51 21.87
CA ARG A 42 9.44 -14.00 21.40
C ARG A 42 8.68 -14.68 22.52
N THR A 43 7.36 -14.55 22.48
CA THR A 43 6.46 -15.29 23.38
C THR A 43 6.36 -16.76 22.94
N THR A 44 5.87 -17.64 23.83
CA THR A 44 5.63 -19.05 23.47
C THR A 44 4.72 -19.18 22.25
N GLN A 45 3.67 -18.37 22.17
CA GLN A 45 2.73 -18.40 21.05
C GLN A 45 3.40 -18.00 19.73
N GLU A 46 4.28 -16.99 19.75
CA GLU A 46 5.04 -16.57 18.59
C GLU A 46 6.06 -17.62 18.15
N LEU A 47 6.69 -18.32 19.09
CA LEU A 47 7.62 -19.41 18.78
C LEU A 47 6.89 -20.62 18.15
N GLU A 48 5.70 -20.96 18.65
CA GLU A 48 4.84 -21.97 18.03
C GLU A 48 4.41 -21.55 16.62
N GLY A 49 4.00 -20.28 16.44
CA GLY A 49 3.66 -19.70 15.14
C GLY A 49 4.84 -19.68 14.17
N ARG A 50 6.04 -19.39 14.68
CA ARG A 50 7.30 -19.43 13.92
C ARG A 50 7.61 -20.82 13.41
N ALA A 51 7.40 -21.84 14.25
CA ALA A 51 7.59 -23.22 13.85
C ALA A 51 6.64 -23.60 12.70
N ILE A 52 5.39 -23.12 12.73
CA ILE A 52 4.43 -23.29 11.63
C ILE A 52 4.91 -22.54 10.39
N TYR A 53 5.33 -21.27 10.50
CA TYR A 53 5.85 -20.48 9.39
C TYR A 53 7.02 -21.17 8.66
N ILE A 54 7.91 -21.84 9.41
CA ILE A 54 9.02 -22.64 8.85
C ILE A 54 8.50 -23.94 8.23
N ARG A 55 7.64 -24.68 8.95
CA ARG A 55 7.06 -25.96 8.50
C ARG A 55 6.32 -25.83 7.17
N GLU A 56 5.54 -24.75 7.04
CA GLU A 56 4.76 -24.44 5.85
C GLU A 56 5.57 -23.76 4.74
N GLY A 57 6.86 -23.47 4.98
CA GLY A 57 7.76 -22.93 3.97
C GLY A 57 7.45 -21.47 3.59
N CYS A 58 6.81 -20.69 4.44
CA CYS A 58 6.46 -19.29 4.14
C CYS A 58 7.70 -18.45 3.79
N GLN A 59 8.86 -18.77 4.38
CA GLN A 59 10.16 -18.13 4.12
C GLN A 59 10.67 -18.27 2.67
N TYR A 60 10.14 -19.24 1.89
CA TYR A 60 10.53 -19.39 0.49
C TYR A 60 9.89 -18.32 -0.40
N CYS A 61 8.77 -17.75 0.02
CA CYS A 61 8.08 -16.70 -0.73
C CYS A 61 8.26 -15.32 -0.10
N HIS A 62 8.38 -15.26 1.23
CA HIS A 62 8.40 -14.02 2.00
C HIS A 62 9.75 -13.84 2.70
N SER A 63 10.47 -12.78 2.34
CA SER A 63 11.67 -12.39 3.06
C SER A 63 11.34 -11.73 4.41
N GLN A 64 12.29 -11.78 5.32
CA GLN A 64 12.23 -11.03 6.57
C GLN A 64 13.50 -10.18 6.74
N TYR A 65 13.95 -9.56 5.64
CA TYR A 65 15.18 -8.77 5.60
C TYR A 65 15.07 -7.64 4.58
N VAL A 66 15.09 -6.40 5.07
CA VAL A 66 15.07 -5.19 4.23
C VAL A 66 16.49 -4.74 3.94
N ARG A 67 16.88 -4.81 2.66
CA ARG A 67 18.16 -4.29 2.17
C ARG A 67 18.09 -2.79 1.95
N ARG A 68 19.25 -2.13 1.88
CA ARG A 68 19.37 -0.70 1.53
C ARG A 68 18.67 -0.34 0.22
N VAL A 69 18.69 -1.23 -0.76
CA VAL A 69 18.07 -1.00 -2.09
C VAL A 69 16.56 -1.26 -2.11
N ASP A 70 16.04 -2.00 -1.14
CA ASP A 70 14.60 -2.28 -1.03
C ASP A 70 13.90 -1.27 -0.11
N TRP A 71 14.65 -0.34 0.46
CA TRP A 71 14.11 0.65 1.38
C TRP A 71 13.23 1.64 0.60
N GLY A 72 12.00 1.78 1.06
CA GLY A 72 10.95 2.45 0.32
C GLY A 72 9.63 2.47 1.10
N PRO A 73 8.49 2.67 0.43
CA PRO A 73 7.21 2.94 1.08
C PRO A 73 6.73 1.86 2.04
N THR A 74 7.15 0.61 1.85
CA THR A 74 6.67 -0.56 2.62
C THR A 74 7.61 -0.98 3.74
N ALA A 75 8.80 -0.37 3.86
CA ALA A 75 9.78 -0.67 4.88
C ALA A 75 10.17 0.60 5.64
N GLU A 76 9.73 0.70 6.90
CA GLU A 76 9.96 1.88 7.74
C GLU A 76 11.46 2.11 8.02
N ARG A 77 12.23 1.02 8.17
CA ARG A 77 13.67 1.08 8.44
C ARG A 77 14.45 -0.05 7.78
N LEU A 78 15.77 0.12 7.75
CA LEU A 78 16.70 -0.94 7.36
C LEU A 78 16.80 -2.02 8.44
N ALA A 79 17.01 -3.25 7.99
CA ALA A 79 17.33 -4.37 8.88
C ALA A 79 18.67 -4.12 9.59
N GLN A 80 18.73 -4.43 10.88
CA GLN A 80 19.92 -4.36 11.71
C GLN A 80 20.26 -5.76 12.21
N ALA A 81 21.56 -6.09 12.37
CA ALA A 81 21.99 -7.41 12.82
C ALA A 81 21.29 -7.83 14.14
N GLY A 82 21.21 -6.89 15.09
CA GLY A 82 20.57 -7.13 16.38
C GLY A 82 19.05 -7.36 16.34
N ASP A 83 18.36 -7.13 15.21
CA ASP A 83 16.92 -7.46 15.10
C ASP A 83 16.66 -8.97 15.19
N TYR A 84 17.67 -9.76 14.80
CA TYR A 84 17.60 -11.22 14.70
C TYR A 84 18.25 -11.93 15.89
N HIS A 85 18.64 -11.17 16.92
CA HIS A 85 19.35 -11.66 18.11
C HIS A 85 18.62 -12.83 18.81
N TYR A 86 17.28 -12.84 18.78
CA TYR A 86 16.46 -13.88 19.42
C TYR A 86 15.94 -14.96 18.44
N ASP A 87 16.32 -14.89 17.17
CA ASP A 87 15.78 -15.75 16.12
C ASP A 87 16.83 -16.76 15.63
N GLU A 88 16.61 -18.05 15.90
CA GLU A 88 17.42 -19.15 15.37
C GLU A 88 16.54 -20.23 14.71
N PRO A 89 16.81 -20.65 13.46
CA PRO A 89 17.73 -20.03 12.49
C PRO A 89 17.17 -18.72 11.91
N GLN A 90 17.99 -17.79 11.44
CA GLN A 90 17.48 -16.54 10.90
C GLN A 90 16.71 -16.75 9.58
N LEU A 91 15.52 -16.16 9.46
CA LEU A 91 14.61 -16.36 8.31
C LEU A 91 14.69 -15.20 7.30
N PHE A 92 15.89 -14.81 6.88
CA PHE A 92 16.09 -13.66 5.99
C PHE A 92 15.32 -13.81 4.66
N GLY A 93 15.11 -15.04 4.20
CA GLY A 93 14.53 -15.37 2.90
C GLY A 93 15.55 -15.20 1.77
N SER A 94 15.47 -16.08 0.76
CA SER A 94 16.33 -16.04 -0.43
C SER A 94 15.63 -15.49 -1.66
N GLU A 95 14.30 -15.39 -1.63
CA GLU A 95 13.44 -15.01 -2.75
C GLU A 95 12.25 -14.17 -2.24
N ARG A 96 11.68 -13.36 -3.14
CA ARG A 96 10.51 -12.50 -2.88
C ARG A 96 9.44 -12.74 -3.94
N THR A 97 8.79 -13.89 -3.83
CA THR A 97 7.56 -14.17 -4.57
C THR A 97 6.39 -13.38 -3.98
N GLY A 98 6.37 -13.25 -2.65
CA GLY A 98 5.49 -12.36 -1.90
C GLY A 98 6.25 -11.15 -1.32
N PRO A 99 5.54 -10.23 -0.65
CA PRO A 99 6.15 -9.08 0.02
C PRO A 99 7.08 -9.50 1.16
N ASP A 100 8.05 -8.63 1.48
CA ASP A 100 8.83 -8.73 2.70
C ASP A 100 7.94 -8.52 3.93
N LEU A 101 8.10 -9.37 4.94
CA LEU A 101 7.28 -9.36 6.14
C LEU A 101 8.00 -8.85 7.39
N SER A 102 9.28 -8.47 7.31
CA SER A 102 10.11 -8.13 8.48
C SER A 102 9.54 -7.03 9.36
N GLN A 103 8.66 -6.19 8.81
CA GLN A 103 8.02 -5.04 9.45
C GLN A 103 6.50 -5.00 9.19
N ALA A 104 5.89 -6.13 8.81
CA ALA A 104 4.48 -6.20 8.43
C ALA A 104 3.51 -6.26 9.63
N GLY A 105 4.00 -6.60 10.82
CA GLY A 105 3.17 -6.72 12.02
C GLY A 105 2.47 -5.43 12.37
N GLY A 106 1.16 -5.51 12.63
CA GLY A 106 0.28 -4.37 12.90
C GLY A 106 -0.04 -3.50 11.69
N GLN A 107 0.28 -3.92 10.45
CA GLN A 107 -0.21 -3.24 9.24
C GLN A 107 -1.63 -3.70 8.87
N HIS A 108 -1.98 -4.94 9.18
CA HIS A 108 -3.33 -5.51 9.06
C HIS A 108 -3.75 -6.11 10.41
N PRO A 109 -5.05 -6.11 10.73
CA PRO A 109 -5.55 -6.73 11.96
C PRO A 109 -5.60 -8.27 11.86
N ASP A 110 -5.77 -8.94 13.01
CA ASP A 110 -5.70 -10.41 13.11
C ASP A 110 -6.76 -11.11 12.25
N ASP A 111 -7.96 -10.56 12.17
CA ASP A 111 -9.09 -11.07 11.38
C ASP A 111 -8.82 -10.96 9.86
N TRP A 112 -8.14 -9.90 9.42
CA TRP A 112 -7.61 -9.83 8.05
C TRP A 112 -6.61 -10.94 7.77
N HIS A 113 -5.69 -11.21 8.70
CA HIS A 113 -4.70 -12.28 8.53
C HIS A 113 -5.37 -13.66 8.49
N VAL A 114 -6.38 -13.91 9.33
CA VAL A 114 -7.20 -15.13 9.26
C VAL A 114 -7.82 -15.27 7.87
N ALA A 115 -8.52 -14.25 7.39
CA ALA A 115 -9.13 -14.28 6.06
C ALA A 115 -8.10 -14.53 4.94
N HIS A 116 -6.93 -13.89 5.04
CA HIS A 116 -5.84 -14.04 4.08
C HIS A 116 -5.23 -15.43 4.10
N PHE A 117 -5.00 -16.04 5.27
CA PHE A 117 -4.44 -17.39 5.34
C PHE A 117 -5.43 -18.47 4.93
N VAL A 118 -6.72 -18.34 5.30
CA VAL A 118 -7.76 -19.27 4.85
C VAL A 118 -7.77 -19.33 3.32
N ASN A 119 -7.83 -18.18 2.65
CA ASN A 119 -7.62 -18.11 1.22
C ASN A 119 -7.08 -16.72 0.82
N PRO A 120 -5.84 -16.61 0.32
CA PRO A 120 -5.27 -15.32 -0.04
C PRO A 120 -6.06 -14.55 -1.10
N ARG A 121 -6.89 -15.25 -1.91
CA ARG A 121 -7.78 -14.62 -2.90
C ARG A 121 -8.95 -13.87 -2.27
N PHE A 122 -9.25 -14.09 -0.99
CA PHE A 122 -10.28 -13.35 -0.27
C PHE A 122 -9.86 -11.91 0.02
N THR A 123 -8.57 -11.66 0.24
CA THR A 123 -8.03 -10.32 0.51
C THR A 123 -7.27 -9.74 -0.68
N ARG A 124 -6.78 -10.59 -1.59
CA ARG A 124 -6.10 -10.23 -2.84
C ARG A 124 -6.45 -11.25 -3.94
N PRO A 125 -7.53 -11.05 -4.73
CA PRO A 125 -7.98 -11.94 -5.79
C PRO A 125 -6.90 -12.49 -6.72
N GLU A 126 -5.89 -11.67 -7.06
CA GLU A 126 -4.79 -12.05 -7.96
C GLU A 126 -3.62 -12.75 -7.24
N SER A 127 -3.73 -13.01 -5.93
CA SER A 127 -2.66 -13.63 -5.16
C SER A 127 -2.31 -15.01 -5.69
N ILE A 128 -1.01 -15.29 -5.76
CA ILE A 128 -0.46 -16.62 -6.07
C ILE A 128 -0.18 -17.46 -4.81
N MET A 129 -0.26 -16.84 -3.62
CA MET A 129 -0.01 -17.53 -2.34
C MET A 129 -0.99 -18.70 -2.14
N PRO A 130 -0.54 -19.90 -1.72
CA PRO A 130 -1.44 -21.03 -1.44
C PRO A 130 -2.41 -20.75 -0.27
N PRO A 131 -3.59 -21.39 -0.23
CA PRO A 131 -4.46 -21.37 0.95
C PRO A 131 -3.90 -22.24 2.09
N PHE A 132 -4.21 -21.87 3.32
CA PHE A 132 -3.82 -22.53 4.57
C PHE A 132 -5.06 -22.94 5.41
N ASP A 133 -6.19 -23.19 4.76
CA ASP A 133 -7.44 -23.66 5.37
C ASP A 133 -7.33 -25.05 6.01
N PHE A 134 -6.24 -25.78 5.75
CA PHE A 134 -5.92 -27.06 6.40
C PHE A 134 -5.34 -26.91 7.82
N LEU A 135 -4.92 -25.70 8.22
CA LEU A 135 -4.43 -25.46 9.57
C LEU A 135 -5.59 -25.47 10.57
N THR A 136 -5.35 -26.01 11.77
CA THR A 136 -6.33 -25.89 12.86
C THR A 136 -6.45 -24.43 13.34
N ASP A 137 -7.58 -24.04 13.92
CA ASP A 137 -7.79 -22.68 14.45
C ASP A 137 -6.66 -22.22 15.38
N ARG A 138 -6.13 -23.13 16.20
CA ARG A 138 -5.00 -22.85 17.09
C ARG A 138 -3.71 -22.61 16.33
N GLU A 139 -3.41 -23.45 15.34
CA GLU A 139 -2.22 -23.26 14.50
C GLU A 139 -2.31 -21.96 13.71
N LEU A 140 -3.48 -21.66 13.16
CA LEU A 140 -3.74 -20.43 12.43
C LEU A 140 -3.54 -19.21 13.35
N ALA A 141 -4.13 -19.21 14.55
CA ALA A 141 -3.95 -18.14 15.53
C ALA A 141 -2.48 -17.95 15.94
N ASN A 142 -1.72 -19.03 16.09
CA ASN A 142 -0.29 -18.96 16.38
C ASN A 142 0.49 -18.37 15.20
N LEU A 143 0.21 -18.79 13.96
CA LEU A 143 0.83 -18.25 12.76
C LEU A 143 0.53 -16.74 12.61
N VAL A 144 -0.72 -16.34 12.81
CA VAL A 144 -1.11 -14.92 12.85
C VAL A 144 -0.30 -14.17 13.90
N ARG A 145 -0.22 -14.69 15.13
CA ARG A 145 0.56 -14.07 16.21
C ARG A 145 2.04 -13.91 15.83
N TYR A 146 2.64 -14.90 15.16
CA TYR A 146 4.02 -14.79 14.69
C TYR A 146 4.19 -13.69 13.65
N VAL A 147 3.35 -13.67 12.61
CA VAL A 147 3.42 -12.64 11.55
C VAL A 147 3.17 -11.25 12.12
N GLN A 148 2.23 -11.14 13.06
CA GLN A 148 1.94 -9.91 13.77
C GLN A 148 3.09 -9.43 14.67
N SER A 149 4.00 -10.32 15.09
CA SER A 149 5.21 -9.95 15.85
C SER A 149 6.34 -9.42 14.97
N LEU A 150 6.25 -9.55 13.64
CA LEU A 150 7.31 -9.10 12.73
C LEU A 150 7.33 -7.57 12.66
N GLY A 151 8.46 -6.97 12.99
CA GLY A 151 8.61 -5.54 13.31
C GLY A 151 8.84 -5.31 14.79
N LEU A 152 8.77 -6.37 15.61
CA LEU A 152 9.20 -6.41 17.00
C LEU A 152 8.46 -5.37 17.84
N ARG A 153 9.17 -4.52 18.60
CA ARG A 153 8.53 -3.49 19.44
C ARG A 153 7.67 -2.50 18.65
N ASP A 154 8.03 -2.18 17.40
CA ASP A 154 7.21 -1.30 16.55
C ASP A 154 5.89 -1.99 16.18
N ALA A 155 5.94 -3.30 15.90
CA ALA A 155 4.74 -4.09 15.64
C ALA A 155 3.85 -4.18 16.89
N ASP A 156 4.42 -4.38 18.08
CA ASP A 156 3.66 -4.37 19.34
C ASP A 156 2.92 -3.05 19.55
N ALA A 157 3.58 -1.92 19.28
CA ALA A 157 2.97 -0.60 19.38
C ALA A 157 1.84 -0.39 18.35
N ARG A 158 2.02 -0.89 17.11
CA ARG A 158 0.97 -0.86 16.09
C ARG A 158 -0.22 -1.76 16.45
N MET A 159 0.03 -2.98 16.92
CA MET A 159 -1.01 -3.91 17.38
C MET A 159 -1.82 -3.34 18.55
N ALA A 160 -1.14 -2.76 19.55
CA ALA A 160 -1.82 -2.15 20.70
C ALA A 160 -2.78 -1.03 20.24
N ARG A 161 -2.32 -0.17 19.33
CA ARG A 161 -3.16 0.87 18.72
C ARG A 161 -4.33 0.27 17.94
N GLN A 162 -4.09 -0.76 17.12
CA GLN A 162 -5.15 -1.43 16.38
C GLN A 162 -6.23 -2.00 17.31
N ALA A 163 -5.83 -2.62 18.42
CA ALA A 163 -6.78 -3.17 19.40
C ALA A 163 -7.70 -2.10 20.01
N GLU A 164 -7.14 -0.93 20.36
CA GLU A 164 -7.91 0.20 20.87
C GLU A 164 -8.94 0.73 19.86
N TRP A 165 -8.53 0.89 18.59
CA TRP A 165 -9.43 1.36 17.53
C TRP A 165 -10.45 0.31 17.13
N HIS A 166 -10.07 -0.96 17.15
CA HIS A 166 -10.96 -2.07 16.84
C HIS A 166 -12.09 -2.17 17.85
N ALA A 167 -11.80 -2.02 19.15
CA ALA A 167 -12.83 -1.95 20.18
C ALA A 167 -13.85 -0.81 19.92
N GLN A 168 -13.39 0.35 19.45
CA GLN A 168 -14.26 1.48 19.13
C GLN A 168 -15.10 1.23 17.86
N ALA A 169 -14.48 0.72 16.79
CA ALA A 169 -15.16 0.39 15.54
C ALA A 169 -16.25 -0.67 15.78
N LEU A 170 -15.93 -1.70 16.56
CA LEU A 170 -16.85 -2.77 16.92
C LEU A 170 -18.00 -2.28 17.80
N ALA A 171 -17.73 -1.40 18.77
CA ALA A 171 -18.78 -0.77 19.57
C ALA A 171 -19.74 0.07 18.71
N ALA A 172 -19.20 0.85 17.76
CA ALA A 172 -20.01 1.62 16.82
C ALA A 172 -20.85 0.73 15.90
N TYR A 173 -20.28 -0.37 15.40
CA TYR A 173 -20.99 -1.37 14.60
C TYR A 173 -22.16 -2.01 15.38
N ARG A 174 -21.91 -2.45 16.61
CA ARG A 174 -22.92 -3.08 17.47
C ARG A 174 -24.04 -2.13 17.91
N ALA A 175 -23.80 -0.82 17.90
CA ALA A 175 -24.80 0.20 18.17
C ALA A 175 -25.84 0.37 17.02
N GLY A 176 -25.58 -0.25 15.87
CA GLY A 176 -26.50 -0.29 14.72
C GLY A 176 -26.00 0.55 13.53
N PRO A 177 -26.64 0.40 12.35
CA PRO A 177 -26.17 1.00 11.09
C PRO A 177 -26.00 2.52 11.15
N ASP A 178 -26.97 3.26 11.68
CA ASP A 178 -26.92 4.73 11.73
C ASP A 178 -25.79 5.23 12.64
N ALA A 179 -25.60 4.57 13.79
CA ALA A 179 -24.51 4.89 14.72
C ALA A 179 -23.14 4.59 14.12
N ASN A 180 -23.02 3.48 13.38
CA ASN A 180 -21.79 3.11 12.69
C ASN A 180 -21.43 4.13 11.59
N VAL A 181 -22.39 4.51 10.76
CA VAL A 181 -22.22 5.55 9.72
C VAL A 181 -21.81 6.88 10.34
N ALA A 182 -22.49 7.30 11.43
CA ALA A 182 -22.14 8.53 12.13
C ALA A 182 -20.72 8.49 12.70
N TRP A 183 -20.29 7.35 13.24
CA TRP A 183 -18.93 7.14 13.72
C TRP A 183 -17.91 7.21 12.57
N LEU A 184 -18.19 6.56 11.44
CA LEU A 184 -17.32 6.63 10.26
C LEU A 184 -17.16 8.07 9.75
N HIS A 185 -18.26 8.80 9.61
CA HIS A 185 -18.23 10.21 9.18
C HIS A 185 -17.47 11.11 10.16
N LYS A 186 -17.63 10.90 11.47
CA LYS A 186 -16.92 11.66 12.50
C LYS A 186 -15.40 11.51 12.42
N ASN A 187 -14.91 10.35 11.96
CA ASN A 187 -13.47 10.06 11.83
C ASN A 187 -12.86 10.56 10.51
N VAL A 188 -13.66 11.16 9.63
CA VAL A 188 -13.16 11.83 8.41
C VAL A 188 -12.94 13.32 8.73
N PRO A 189 -11.74 13.88 8.52
CA PRO A 189 -11.51 15.29 8.75
C PRO A 189 -12.41 16.16 7.86
N ALA A 190 -12.97 17.24 8.43
CA ALA A 190 -13.99 18.07 7.78
C ALA A 190 -13.60 18.56 6.37
N GLY A 191 -12.31 18.85 6.15
CA GLY A 191 -11.81 19.25 4.83
C GLY A 191 -12.09 18.23 3.73
N TRP A 192 -11.96 16.93 4.03
CA TRP A 192 -12.19 15.85 3.06
C TRP A 192 -13.66 15.65 2.71
N VAL A 193 -14.58 16.01 3.61
CA VAL A 193 -16.02 15.86 3.38
C VAL A 193 -16.48 16.70 2.19
N THR A 194 -15.89 17.89 2.03
CA THR A 194 -16.23 18.89 1.02
C THR A 194 -15.25 18.95 -0.16
N VAL A 195 -14.23 18.09 -0.19
CA VAL A 195 -13.29 18.07 -1.31
C VAL A 195 -14.04 17.69 -2.59
N PRO A 196 -14.01 18.55 -3.63
CA PRO A 196 -14.61 18.19 -4.91
C PRO A 196 -13.79 17.08 -5.55
N ASN A 197 -14.45 16.14 -6.22
CA ASN A 197 -13.76 15.16 -7.03
C ASN A 197 -13.17 15.86 -8.27
N PRO A 198 -11.83 15.88 -8.44
CA PRO A 198 -11.22 16.50 -9.61
C PRO A 198 -11.36 15.64 -10.89
N TYR A 199 -11.80 14.38 -10.77
CA TYR A 199 -11.97 13.44 -11.88
C TYR A 199 -13.46 13.18 -12.17
N PRO A 200 -13.95 13.51 -13.38
CA PRO A 200 -15.35 13.29 -13.73
C PRO A 200 -15.69 11.79 -13.78
N ALA A 201 -16.91 11.44 -13.38
CA ALA A 201 -17.43 10.07 -13.44
C ALA A 201 -17.88 9.69 -14.88
N ASP A 202 -16.97 9.82 -15.85
CA ASP A 202 -17.20 9.37 -17.22
C ASP A 202 -16.99 7.86 -17.38
N GLU A 203 -17.32 7.32 -18.56
CA GLU A 203 -17.20 5.89 -18.86
C GLU A 203 -15.79 5.34 -18.61
N SER A 204 -14.75 6.14 -18.89
CA SER A 204 -13.36 5.73 -18.67
C SER A 204 -13.03 5.62 -17.18
N SER A 205 -13.48 6.58 -16.38
CA SER A 205 -13.32 6.58 -14.92
C SER A 205 -14.03 5.38 -14.30
N LEU A 206 -15.27 5.11 -14.74
CA LEU A 206 -16.06 3.97 -14.25
C LEU A 206 -15.44 2.63 -14.64
N ALA A 207 -14.90 2.48 -15.85
CA ALA A 207 -14.22 1.27 -16.28
C ALA A 207 -12.93 1.00 -15.46
N ARG A 208 -12.11 2.04 -15.23
CA ARG A 208 -10.92 1.94 -14.37
C ARG A 208 -11.30 1.64 -12.92
N GLY A 209 -12.34 2.29 -12.41
CA GLY A 209 -12.87 2.07 -11.06
C GLY A 209 -13.39 0.65 -10.86
N ALA A 210 -14.08 0.09 -11.87
CA ALA A 210 -14.54 -1.29 -11.85
C ALA A 210 -13.38 -2.29 -11.80
N HIS A 211 -12.33 -2.07 -12.58
CA HIS A 211 -11.12 -2.91 -12.53
C HIS A 211 -10.46 -2.85 -11.14
N VAL A 212 -10.28 -1.66 -10.57
CA VAL A 212 -9.77 -1.49 -9.20
C VAL A 212 -10.66 -2.21 -8.18
N TYR A 213 -11.99 -2.09 -8.30
CA TYR A 213 -12.91 -2.77 -7.40
C TYR A 213 -12.76 -4.30 -7.45
N GLN A 214 -12.67 -4.86 -8.67
CA GLN A 214 -12.47 -6.30 -8.87
C GLN A 214 -11.15 -6.79 -8.26
N THR A 215 -10.07 -6.02 -8.43
CA THR A 215 -8.73 -6.42 -7.96
C THR A 215 -8.54 -6.23 -6.45
N PHE A 216 -9.14 -5.21 -5.83
CA PHE A 216 -8.81 -4.82 -4.45
C PHE A 216 -9.98 -4.89 -3.46
N CYS A 217 -11.22 -4.76 -3.92
CA CYS A 217 -12.38 -4.55 -3.04
C CYS A 217 -13.33 -5.77 -3.01
N LEU A 218 -13.44 -6.48 -4.13
CA LEU A 218 -14.41 -7.54 -4.37
C LEU A 218 -14.39 -8.66 -3.31
N GLY A 219 -13.19 -9.05 -2.88
CA GLY A 219 -13.02 -10.17 -1.94
C GLY A 219 -13.67 -9.93 -0.57
N CYS A 220 -13.78 -8.67 -0.14
CA CYS A 220 -14.47 -8.30 1.10
C CYS A 220 -15.89 -7.76 0.84
N HIS A 221 -16.05 -6.87 -0.14
CA HIS A 221 -17.31 -6.15 -0.35
C HIS A 221 -18.34 -6.88 -1.23
N GLY A 222 -17.92 -7.95 -1.92
CA GLY A 222 -18.79 -8.74 -2.80
C GLY A 222 -19.08 -8.08 -4.15
N PRO A 223 -19.60 -8.82 -5.14
CA PRO A 223 -19.83 -8.31 -6.50
C PRO A 223 -20.93 -7.25 -6.59
N VAL A 224 -21.85 -7.24 -5.61
CA VAL A 224 -22.98 -6.31 -5.54
C VAL A 224 -22.82 -5.23 -4.46
N GLY A 225 -21.65 -5.17 -3.82
CA GLY A 225 -21.37 -4.18 -2.76
C GLY A 225 -22.20 -4.38 -1.49
N ASP A 226 -22.65 -5.60 -1.22
CA ASP A 226 -23.48 -5.93 -0.06
C ASP A 226 -22.68 -6.30 1.19
N GLY A 227 -21.34 -6.31 1.10
CA GLY A 227 -20.46 -6.68 2.19
C GLY A 227 -20.37 -8.18 2.43
N GLN A 228 -20.93 -9.01 1.54
CA GLN A 228 -20.92 -10.47 1.64
C GLN A 228 -19.87 -11.12 0.73
N GLY A 229 -18.71 -10.47 0.59
CA GLY A 229 -17.56 -11.07 -0.09
C GLY A 229 -17.06 -12.31 0.65
N PRO A 230 -16.29 -13.20 0.00
CA PRO A 230 -15.81 -14.44 0.60
C PRO A 230 -14.92 -14.24 1.84
N ALA A 231 -14.31 -13.06 2.03
CA ALA A 231 -13.57 -12.74 3.25
C ALA A 231 -14.50 -12.48 4.45
N ALA A 232 -15.72 -11.97 4.22
CA ALA A 232 -16.60 -11.42 5.25
C ALA A 232 -16.85 -12.33 6.46
N PRO A 233 -16.99 -13.68 6.33
CA PRO A 233 -17.15 -14.56 7.49
C PRO A 233 -16.00 -14.53 8.50
N ASN A 234 -14.82 -14.08 8.09
CA ASN A 234 -13.63 -14.03 8.93
C ASN A 234 -13.34 -12.62 9.47
N LEU A 235 -14.15 -11.61 9.16
CA LEU A 235 -13.89 -10.21 9.51
C LEU A 235 -14.82 -9.73 10.62
N ASP A 236 -14.27 -8.99 11.58
CA ASP A 236 -15.05 -8.35 12.64
C ASP A 236 -14.60 -6.88 12.82
N PRO A 237 -15.49 -5.87 12.69
CA PRO A 237 -16.82 -5.98 12.11
C PRO A 237 -16.78 -6.35 10.62
N PRO A 238 -17.85 -6.97 10.07
CA PRO A 238 -17.94 -7.26 8.66
C PRO A 238 -18.02 -5.97 7.83
N PRO A 239 -17.65 -6.01 6.53
CA PRO A 239 -17.79 -4.88 5.63
C PRO A 239 -19.24 -4.37 5.56
N LEU A 240 -19.44 -3.05 5.53
CA LEU A 240 -20.77 -2.48 5.40
C LEU A 240 -21.38 -2.81 4.04
N ASN A 241 -22.69 -3.03 4.05
CA ASN A 241 -23.49 -3.12 2.84
C ASN A 241 -23.69 -1.71 2.25
N PHE A 242 -23.02 -1.40 1.15
CA PHE A 242 -23.12 -0.09 0.50
C PHE A 242 -24.55 0.20 0.01
N THR A 243 -25.33 -0.81 -0.34
CA THR A 243 -26.71 -0.61 -0.84
C THR A 243 -27.65 -0.04 0.23
N THR A 244 -27.32 -0.19 1.51
CA THR A 244 -28.09 0.42 2.62
C THR A 244 -27.66 1.85 2.93
N LEU A 245 -26.46 2.24 2.48
CA LEU A 245 -25.86 3.57 2.71
C LEU A 245 -26.34 4.65 1.74
N ARG A 246 -27.24 4.33 0.79
CA ARG A 246 -27.76 5.30 -0.19
C ARG A 246 -28.37 6.56 0.43
N ARG A 247 -28.87 6.47 1.66
CA ARG A 247 -29.47 7.60 2.41
C ARG A 247 -28.49 8.33 3.33
N ALA A 248 -27.27 7.83 3.46
CA ALA A 248 -26.26 8.34 4.40
C ALA A 248 -25.53 9.58 3.88
N GLY A 249 -25.70 9.97 2.61
CA GLY A 249 -25.06 11.17 2.04
C GLY A 249 -23.53 11.06 1.97
N VAL A 250 -23.02 9.90 1.56
CA VAL A 250 -21.56 9.67 1.42
C VAL A 250 -21.03 10.46 0.23
N SER A 251 -20.09 11.38 0.47
CA SER A 251 -19.45 12.16 -0.60
C SER A 251 -18.24 11.44 -1.19
N GLY A 252 -17.84 11.81 -2.42
CA GLY A 252 -16.64 11.27 -3.05
C GLY A 252 -15.37 11.51 -2.23
N GLY A 253 -15.25 12.67 -1.57
CA GLY A 253 -14.11 12.96 -0.71
C GLY A 253 -14.04 12.10 0.56
N VAL A 254 -15.19 11.70 1.11
CA VAL A 254 -15.26 10.71 2.22
C VAL A 254 -14.75 9.35 1.74
N LEU A 255 -15.21 8.87 0.59
CA LEU A 255 -14.75 7.60 0.01
C LEU A 255 -13.26 7.63 -0.29
N TYR A 256 -12.78 8.71 -0.91
CA TYR A 256 -11.36 8.89 -1.20
C TYR A 256 -10.52 8.79 0.07
N TYR A 257 -10.90 9.50 1.13
CA TYR A 257 -10.17 9.47 2.40
C TYR A 257 -10.12 8.08 3.02
N GLN A 258 -11.25 7.37 3.03
CA GLN A 258 -11.36 6.03 3.61
C GLN A 258 -10.61 4.97 2.79
N ILE A 259 -10.64 5.04 1.46
CA ILE A 259 -9.88 4.11 0.61
C ILE A 259 -8.38 4.41 0.70
N MET A 260 -8.00 5.68 0.72
CA MET A 260 -6.60 6.09 0.84
C MET A 260 -5.98 5.66 2.17
N ASN A 261 -6.71 5.81 3.29
CA ASN A 261 -6.18 5.57 4.65
C ASN A 261 -6.67 4.29 5.32
N GLY A 262 -7.56 3.54 4.69
CA GLY A 262 -8.30 2.46 5.34
C GLY A 262 -9.28 3.00 6.37
N ILE A 263 -9.98 2.07 7.03
CA ILE A 263 -10.84 2.40 8.17
C ILE A 263 -10.15 1.86 9.43
N THR A 264 -9.60 2.76 10.24
CA THR A 264 -8.85 2.39 11.43
C THR A 264 -9.74 1.59 12.40
N GLY A 265 -9.26 0.43 12.84
CA GLY A 265 -10.01 -0.48 13.71
C GLY A 265 -10.85 -1.52 12.98
N THR A 266 -10.85 -1.54 11.64
CA THR A 266 -11.45 -2.62 10.85
C THR A 266 -10.41 -3.31 9.98
N SER A 267 -10.82 -4.38 9.32
CA SER A 267 -10.03 -5.09 8.31
C SER A 267 -9.86 -4.36 6.97
N MET A 268 -10.42 -3.14 6.81
CA MET A 268 -10.26 -2.38 5.57
C MET A 268 -8.88 -1.71 5.51
N PRO A 269 -7.97 -2.18 4.62
CA PRO A 269 -6.60 -1.67 4.56
C PRO A 269 -6.55 -0.28 3.91
N TYR A 270 -5.41 0.39 4.05
CA TYR A 270 -5.09 1.59 3.29
C TYR A 270 -4.56 1.23 1.91
N PHE A 271 -4.89 2.02 0.88
CA PHE A 271 -4.42 1.77 -0.49
C PHE A 271 -3.45 2.84 -1.03
N LYS A 272 -3.11 3.87 -0.24
CA LYS A 272 -2.18 4.95 -0.67
C LYS A 272 -0.77 4.51 -1.10
N HIS A 273 -0.38 3.26 -0.81
CA HIS A 273 0.90 2.70 -1.22
C HIS A 273 0.79 1.76 -2.44
N GLU A 274 -0.43 1.34 -2.79
CA GLU A 274 -0.72 0.42 -3.90
C GLU A 274 -1.42 1.13 -5.07
N LEU A 275 -2.18 2.20 -4.80
CA LEU A 275 -2.97 2.93 -5.78
C LEU A 275 -2.57 4.40 -5.85
N GLU A 276 -2.47 4.89 -7.09
CA GLU A 276 -2.34 6.32 -7.39
C GLU A 276 -3.65 7.06 -7.05
N SER A 277 -3.55 8.36 -6.77
CA SER A 277 -4.71 9.19 -6.37
C SER A 277 -5.87 9.10 -7.36
N GLU A 278 -5.60 9.16 -8.67
CA GLU A 278 -6.62 9.03 -9.72
C GLU A 278 -7.38 7.70 -9.63
N LYS A 279 -6.68 6.58 -9.41
CA LYS A 279 -7.30 5.25 -9.28
C LYS A 279 -8.22 5.15 -8.07
N ILE A 280 -7.86 5.83 -6.97
CA ILE A 280 -8.71 5.92 -5.77
C ILE A 280 -9.98 6.72 -6.07
N TRP A 281 -9.87 7.82 -6.82
CA TRP A 281 -11.04 8.60 -7.27
C TRP A 281 -11.91 7.83 -8.26
N ASP A 282 -11.32 7.09 -9.19
CA ASP A 282 -12.04 6.26 -10.16
C ASP A 282 -12.88 5.18 -9.48
N VAL A 283 -12.30 4.45 -8.52
CA VAL A 283 -13.08 3.47 -7.74
C VAL A 283 -14.13 4.17 -6.87
N GLY A 284 -13.84 5.36 -6.34
CA GLY A 284 -14.83 6.18 -5.64
C GLY A 284 -16.03 6.55 -6.53
N ASN A 285 -15.79 6.96 -7.77
CA ASN A 285 -16.82 7.22 -8.78
C ASN A 285 -17.63 5.96 -9.07
N TYR A 286 -16.97 4.82 -9.23
CA TYR A 286 -17.61 3.53 -9.42
C TYR A 286 -18.55 3.17 -8.25
N LEU A 287 -18.09 3.28 -7.00
CA LEU A 287 -18.91 3.03 -5.81
C LEU A 287 -20.13 3.97 -5.74
N LEU A 288 -19.92 5.26 -6.02
CA LEU A 288 -20.99 6.26 -6.06
C LEU A 288 -22.04 5.92 -7.11
N VAL A 289 -21.63 5.61 -8.34
CA VAL A 289 -22.57 5.35 -9.44
C VAL A 289 -23.28 4.01 -9.25
N TYR A 290 -22.59 2.94 -8.87
CA TYR A 290 -23.18 1.59 -8.91
C TYR A 290 -23.80 1.14 -7.59
N PHE A 291 -23.32 1.61 -6.43
CA PHE A 291 -23.79 1.11 -5.12
C PHE A 291 -24.50 2.16 -4.28
N LEU A 292 -24.00 3.41 -4.28
CA LEU A 292 -24.42 4.45 -3.34
C LEU A 292 -25.38 5.48 -3.93
N SER A 293 -25.48 5.63 -5.25
CA SER A 293 -26.41 6.58 -5.85
C SER A 293 -27.83 6.05 -5.74
N GLY A 294 -28.69 6.81 -5.06
CA GLY A 294 -30.12 6.68 -5.22
C GLY A 294 -30.54 7.45 -6.47
N ARG A 295 -30.55 6.83 -7.67
CA ARG A 295 -31.21 7.37 -8.88
C ARG A 295 -31.03 8.87 -9.16
N GLU A 296 -29.85 9.46 -8.93
CA GLU A 296 -29.60 10.88 -9.22
C GLU A 296 -28.64 11.13 -10.41
N SER A 297 -28.06 10.10 -11.05
CA SER A 297 -27.16 10.27 -12.20
C SER A 297 -27.73 9.90 -13.57
N GLY A 298 -29.00 9.48 -13.68
CA GLY A 298 -29.63 9.16 -14.97
C GLY A 298 -29.01 7.99 -15.76
N THR A 299 -28.08 7.24 -15.17
CA THR A 299 -27.49 6.03 -15.75
C THR A 299 -27.93 4.82 -14.93
N ASP A 300 -28.67 3.90 -15.55
CA ASP A 300 -29.18 2.70 -14.90
C ASP A 300 -28.03 1.85 -14.36
N GLY A 301 -27.96 1.70 -13.03
CA GLY A 301 -27.00 0.84 -12.37
C GLY A 301 -27.22 -0.61 -12.78
N GLN A 302 -26.36 -1.11 -13.68
CA GLN A 302 -26.24 -2.53 -13.95
C GLN A 302 -25.31 -3.16 -12.91
N ALA A 303 -25.77 -4.24 -12.27
CA ALA A 303 -24.88 -5.12 -11.53
C ALA A 303 -23.76 -5.59 -12.48
N ILE A 304 -22.52 -5.61 -12.01
CA ILE A 304 -21.42 -6.21 -12.76
C ILE A 304 -21.67 -7.72 -12.78
N ASP A 305 -21.80 -8.29 -13.98
CA ASP A 305 -21.77 -9.73 -14.18
C ASP A 305 -20.41 -10.25 -13.68
N ALA A 306 -20.39 -11.35 -12.91
CA ALA A 306 -19.17 -12.00 -12.48
C ALA A 306 -18.25 -12.41 -13.66
N ALA A 307 -18.80 -12.44 -14.89
CA ALA A 307 -18.08 -12.67 -16.14
C ALA A 307 -17.72 -11.40 -16.94
N PHE A 308 -17.89 -10.19 -16.40
CA PHE A 308 -17.56 -8.95 -17.11
C PHE A 308 -16.04 -8.73 -17.19
N GLU A 309 -15.46 -9.05 -18.34
CA GLU A 309 -14.03 -8.86 -18.67
C GLU A 309 -13.67 -7.39 -19.03
N GLY A 310 -14.60 -6.44 -18.90
CA GLY A 310 -14.43 -5.10 -19.46
C GLY A 310 -14.55 -5.08 -20.99
N PRO A 311 -14.54 -3.90 -21.63
CA PRO A 311 -14.31 -3.83 -23.08
C PRO A 311 -12.93 -4.46 -23.37
N PRO A 312 -12.77 -5.24 -24.46
CA PRO A 312 -11.49 -5.85 -24.79
C PRO A 312 -10.42 -4.77 -24.83
N VAL A 313 -9.39 -4.95 -24.00
CA VAL A 313 -8.20 -4.09 -24.01
C VAL A 313 -7.68 -4.10 -25.44
N PRO A 314 -7.52 -2.94 -26.12
CA PRO A 314 -6.96 -2.93 -27.46
C PRO A 314 -5.63 -3.68 -27.41
N THR A 315 -5.51 -4.72 -28.22
CA THR A 315 -4.24 -5.43 -28.33
C THR A 315 -3.18 -4.40 -28.66
N TRP A 316 -2.19 -4.26 -27.77
CA TRP A 316 -1.13 -3.29 -27.97
C TRP A 316 -0.45 -3.57 -29.30
N ASN A 317 -0.71 -2.72 -30.28
CA ASN A 317 -0.07 -2.75 -31.58
C ASN A 317 1.11 -1.77 -31.51
N PRO A 318 2.38 -2.24 -31.46
CA PRO A 318 3.54 -1.36 -31.39
C PRO A 318 3.68 -0.37 -32.56
N ARG A 319 2.86 -0.52 -33.61
CA ARG A 319 2.87 0.32 -34.81
C ARG A 319 1.77 1.38 -34.82
N GLU A 320 0.84 1.37 -33.88
CA GLU A 320 -0.17 2.42 -33.76
C GLU A 320 0.25 3.49 -32.77
N PRO A 321 0.22 4.79 -33.15
CA PRO A 321 0.46 5.87 -32.22
C PRO A 321 -0.66 5.96 -31.19
N ALA A 322 -0.30 6.24 -29.93
CA ALA A 322 -1.26 6.35 -28.84
C ALA A 322 -2.37 7.38 -29.15
N PRO A 323 -3.64 7.07 -28.82
CA PRO A 323 -4.74 8.00 -29.01
C PRO A 323 -4.51 9.23 -28.11
N GLY A 324 -4.39 10.41 -28.73
CA GLY A 324 -4.06 11.67 -28.05
C GLY A 324 -2.76 12.32 -28.50
N SER A 325 -1.95 11.66 -29.33
CA SER A 325 -0.72 12.22 -29.92
C SER A 325 -0.96 13.12 -31.14
N ALA A 326 -2.06 13.87 -31.15
CA ALA A 326 -2.26 14.94 -32.14
C ALA A 326 -1.20 16.03 -31.89
N LEU A 327 -0.10 15.92 -32.63
CA LEU A 327 0.93 16.94 -32.74
C LEU A 327 0.26 18.28 -33.03
N LEU A 328 0.52 19.26 -32.17
CA LEU A 328 0.24 20.67 -32.46
C LEU A 328 0.80 20.99 -33.86
N PRO A 329 0.04 21.67 -34.74
CA PRO A 329 0.51 21.95 -36.09
C PRO A 329 1.80 22.77 -36.02
N SER A 330 2.86 22.26 -36.65
CA SER A 330 4.14 22.97 -36.74
C SER A 330 3.93 24.30 -37.44
N THR A 331 4.20 25.40 -36.74
CA THR A 331 4.26 26.72 -37.36
C THR A 331 5.33 26.71 -38.43
N SER A 332 4.90 26.95 -39.67
CA SER A 332 5.77 27.06 -40.84
C SER A 332 6.82 28.14 -40.65
N HIS A 333 8.01 27.82 -41.14
CA HIS A 333 9.17 28.68 -41.30
C HIS A 333 8.78 30.07 -41.86
N GLN A 334 8.86 31.11 -41.03
CA GLN A 334 9.03 32.47 -41.55
C GLN A 334 10.54 32.77 -41.64
N PRO A 335 11.03 33.31 -42.77
CA PRO A 335 12.42 33.69 -42.91
C PRO A 335 12.74 34.86 -41.97
N ARG A 336 13.88 34.77 -41.28
CA ARG A 336 14.37 35.82 -40.37
C ARG A 336 14.66 37.11 -41.14
N PRO A 337 14.27 38.29 -40.63
CA PRO A 337 14.74 39.56 -41.19
C PRO A 337 16.22 39.78 -40.86
N GLU A 338 16.92 40.36 -41.82
CA GLU A 338 18.36 40.68 -41.83
C GLU A 338 18.70 41.75 -40.77
N PRO A 339 19.87 41.67 -40.09
CA PRO A 339 20.20 42.63 -39.04
C PRO A 339 20.61 44.00 -39.61
N ALA A 340 19.92 45.05 -39.17
CA ALA A 340 20.27 46.43 -39.44
C ALA A 340 21.56 46.85 -38.71
N ARG A 341 22.41 47.64 -39.39
CA ARG A 341 23.65 48.25 -38.86
C ARG A 341 23.37 49.25 -37.73
N PRO A 342 24.34 49.49 -36.82
CA PRO A 342 24.14 50.39 -35.69
C PRO A 342 24.32 51.86 -36.11
N GLU A 343 23.29 52.67 -35.88
CA GLU A 343 23.40 54.13 -35.84
C GLU A 343 23.45 54.63 -34.40
N GLN A 344 24.14 55.76 -34.25
CA GLN A 344 24.73 56.27 -33.03
C GLN A 344 23.72 56.93 -32.07
N SER A 345 24.12 56.95 -30.81
CA SER A 345 23.52 57.64 -29.66
C SER A 345 23.02 59.07 -29.91
N ARG A 346 21.90 59.45 -29.28
CA ARG A 346 21.74 60.52 -28.25
C ARG A 346 20.29 61.03 -28.17
N GLY A 347 19.83 61.33 -26.95
CA GLY A 347 18.76 62.29 -26.69
C GLY A 347 17.56 61.75 -25.92
N VAL A 348 17.66 61.76 -24.59
CA VAL A 348 16.52 61.64 -23.66
C VAL A 348 16.08 63.05 -23.32
N GLU A 349 14.81 63.39 -23.52
CA GLU A 349 14.14 64.43 -22.74
C GLU A 349 12.62 64.33 -22.90
N GLY A 350 11.93 64.23 -21.76
CA GLY A 350 10.49 64.38 -21.67
C GLY A 350 9.92 63.61 -20.48
N LEU A 351 9.67 64.31 -19.36
CA LEU A 351 8.41 64.32 -18.60
C LEU A 351 8.60 65.09 -17.27
N PRO A 352 7.78 66.11 -16.97
CA PRO A 352 7.62 66.61 -15.61
C PRO A 352 6.35 66.05 -14.96
N ALA A 353 6.38 65.87 -13.64
CA ALA A 353 5.20 65.53 -12.85
C ALA A 353 5.10 66.41 -11.58
N THR A 354 3.88 66.93 -11.39
CA THR A 354 3.20 67.27 -10.14
C THR A 354 3.39 68.67 -9.49
N SER A 355 2.25 69.26 -9.14
CA SER A 355 2.05 70.26 -8.08
C SER A 355 0.64 70.01 -7.47
N PRO A 356 0.46 70.11 -6.14
CA PRO A 356 -0.80 69.78 -5.45
C PRO A 356 -1.63 71.05 -5.10
N PRO A 357 -2.91 70.92 -4.71
CA PRO A 357 -3.69 72.03 -4.18
C PRO A 357 -3.63 72.10 -2.62
N PRO A 358 -3.86 73.28 -2.03
CA PRO A 358 -3.80 73.50 -0.58
C PRO A 358 -5.19 73.44 0.09
N GLY A 359 -5.22 73.12 1.38
CA GLY A 359 -6.39 73.34 2.21
C GLY A 359 -6.17 73.00 3.69
N GLY A 360 -6.18 74.01 4.56
CA GLY A 360 -6.23 73.86 6.02
C GLY A 360 -5.82 75.12 6.78
N ALA A 361 -6.80 75.97 7.11
CA ALA A 361 -6.70 77.02 8.15
C ALA A 361 -6.83 76.40 9.56
N PRO A 362 -6.74 77.16 10.67
CA PRO A 362 -6.23 78.53 10.87
C PRO A 362 -4.81 78.60 11.47
#